data_AF-A0A0F6TV35-F1
#
_entry.id   AF-A0A0F6TV35-F1
#
_cell.length_a   1.000
_cell.length_b   1.000
_cell.length_c   1.000
_cell.angle_alpha   90.00
_cell.angle_beta   90.00
_cell.angle_gamma   90.00
#
_symmetry.space_group_name_H-M   'P 1'
#
loop_
_entity.id
_entity.type
_entity.pdbx_description
1 polymer ?
#
loop_
_entity_poly.entity_id
_entity_poly.type
_entity_poly.pdbx_seq_one_letter_code
_entity_poly.pdbx_strand_id
1 'polypeptide(L)'
;MNNAVEIGEKGVTVHLAGGGRVVVGAWGNDTSAAANPLPPLTPDEEKYGRGLCLLPTGWEELSAGEHWQTHLSDPLRQLWPSFSREQKMAIAYTISELSDELTNIAYEHSR
;
A
#
# COMPACT_ATOMS: atom_id res chain seq x y z
N MET A 1 6.84 38.85 -13.93
CA MET A 1 7.08 37.84 -12.88
C MET A 1 7.13 36.51 -13.59
N ASN A 2 8.31 35.92 -13.73
CA ASN A 2 8.55 34.86 -14.68
C ASN A 2 8.74 33.54 -13.94
N ASN A 3 8.04 32.49 -14.38
CA ASN A 3 8.32 31.13 -13.96
C ASN A 3 9.77 30.80 -14.34
N ALA A 4 10.54 30.28 -13.39
CA ALA A 4 11.93 29.91 -13.59
C ALA A 4 12.10 28.42 -13.27
N VAL A 5 12.78 27.71 -14.16
CA VAL A 5 13.16 26.32 -13.96
C VAL A 5 14.67 26.30 -13.82
N GLU A 6 15.14 25.87 -12.66
CA GLU A 6 16.56 25.69 -12.37
C GLU A 6 16.87 24.20 -12.41
N ILE A 7 17.75 23.79 -13.33
CA ILE A 7 18.22 22.41 -13.45
C ILE A 7 19.65 22.36 -12.91
N GLY A 8 19.86 21.62 -11.83
CA GLY A 8 21.18 21.40 -11.23
C GLY A 8 21.50 19.93 -11.06
N GLU A 9 22.76 19.62 -10.72
CA GLU A 9 23.24 18.24 -10.52
C GLU A 9 22.46 17.45 -9.44
N LYS A 10 21.77 18.15 -8.54
CA LYS A 10 21.02 17.54 -7.43
C LYS A 10 19.52 17.37 -7.73
N GLY A 11 19.04 17.88 -8.86
CA GLY A 11 17.62 17.84 -9.23
C GLY A 11 17.14 19.12 -9.92
N VAL A 12 15.84 19.17 -10.17
CA VAL A 12 15.16 20.29 -10.81
C VAL A 12 14.36 21.06 -9.77
N THR A 13 14.52 22.37 -9.72
CA THR A 13 13.67 23.26 -8.91
C THR A 13 12.82 24.12 -9.84
N VAL A 14 11.51 24.08 -9.63
CA VAL A 14 10.54 24.91 -10.35
C VAL A 14 10.04 26.00 -9.40
N HIS A 15 10.24 27.25 -9.79
CA HIS A 15 9.73 28.42 -9.08
C HIS A 15 8.38 28.81 -9.65
N LEU A 16 7.35 28.75 -8.81
CA LEU A 16 5.98 29.12 -9.17
C LEU A 16 5.76 30.61 -8.88
N ALA A 17 5.16 31.32 -9.84
CA ALA A 17 4.69 32.68 -9.63
C ALA A 17 3.62 32.69 -8.52
N GLY A 18 4.00 33.21 -7.35
CA GLY A 18 3.22 33.09 -6.10
C GLY A 18 4.07 32.76 -4.87
N GLY A 19 5.37 32.48 -5.06
CA GLY A 19 6.33 32.25 -3.97
C GLY A 19 6.48 30.79 -3.56
N GLY A 20 5.80 29.87 -4.24
CA GLY A 20 5.98 28.43 -4.08
C GLY A 20 7.19 27.90 -4.86
N ARG A 21 7.84 26.86 -4.32
CA ARG A 21 8.87 26.08 -5.04
C ARG A 21 8.50 24.61 -5.03
N VAL A 22 8.66 23.94 -6.17
CA VAL A 22 8.56 22.48 -6.29
C VAL A 22 9.96 21.96 -6.58
N VAL A 23 10.47 21.09 -5.71
CA VAL A 23 11.78 20.46 -5.89
C VAL A 23 11.53 19.03 -6.35
N VAL A 24 12.03 18.70 -7.55
CA VAL A 24 11.99 17.37 -8.14
C VAL A 24 13.44 16.89 -8.26
N GLY A 25 13.94 16.26 -7.20
CA GLY A 25 15.21 15.54 -7.22
C GLY A 25 15.94 15.48 -5.89
N ALA A 26 16.74 14.42 -5.78
CA ALA A 26 17.86 14.20 -4.86
C ALA A 26 18.90 13.34 -5.62
N TRP A 27 19.40 13.85 -6.75
CA TRP A 27 20.21 13.06 -7.70
C TRP A 27 21.69 12.94 -7.32
N GLY A 28 22.05 13.35 -6.11
CA GLY A 28 23.42 13.30 -5.64
C GLY A 28 23.47 13.10 -4.14
N ASN A 29 23.87 11.89 -3.76
CA ASN A 29 24.43 11.55 -2.46
C ASN A 29 23.46 11.47 -1.28
N ASP A 30 22.24 10.98 -1.51
CA ASP A 30 21.52 10.33 -0.42
C ASP A 30 22.20 8.97 -0.15
N THR A 31 23.08 8.97 0.85
CA THR A 31 23.42 7.75 1.61
C THR A 31 22.32 7.42 2.62
N SER A 32 21.12 8.01 2.47
CA SER A 32 19.93 7.69 3.25
C SER A 32 19.53 6.24 2.98
N ALA A 33 20.11 5.35 3.79
CA ALA A 33 19.87 3.92 3.85
C ALA A 33 19.76 3.27 2.47
N ALA A 34 20.85 2.65 1.99
CA ALA A 34 20.68 1.50 1.12
C ALA A 34 19.62 0.62 1.81
N ALA A 35 18.41 0.57 1.22
CA ALA A 35 17.30 -0.15 1.80
C ALA A 35 17.84 -1.55 2.08
N ASN A 36 17.79 -1.98 3.35
CA ASN A 36 18.33 -3.28 3.72
C ASN A 36 17.78 -4.30 2.72
N PRO A 37 18.65 -5.14 2.13
CA PRO A 37 18.20 -6.11 1.15
C PRO A 37 17.04 -6.89 1.76
N LEU A 38 15.96 -6.98 1.00
CA LEU A 38 14.76 -7.67 1.43
C LEU A 38 15.12 -9.09 1.88
N PRO A 39 14.54 -9.60 2.97
CA PRO A 39 14.78 -10.97 3.38
C PRO A 39 14.42 -11.93 2.24
N PRO A 40 15.04 -13.12 2.18
CA PRO A 40 14.68 -14.14 1.19
C PRO A 40 13.18 -14.43 1.24
N LEU A 41 12.62 -14.81 0.09
CA LEU A 41 11.21 -15.15 -0.02
C LEU A 41 10.93 -16.43 0.76
N THR A 42 9.82 -16.47 1.48
CA THR A 42 9.27 -17.74 2.01
C THR A 42 8.68 -18.58 0.87
N PRO A 43 8.47 -19.89 1.04
CA PRO A 43 7.85 -20.72 0.00
C PRO A 43 6.48 -20.21 -0.47
N ASP A 44 5.69 -19.65 0.45
CA ASP A 44 4.42 -19.02 0.09
C ASP A 44 4.64 -17.74 -0.72
N GLU A 45 5.61 -16.90 -0.36
CA GLU A 45 5.95 -15.70 -1.13
C GLU A 45 6.55 -16.01 -2.50
N GLU A 46 7.26 -17.13 -2.65
CA GLU A 46 7.74 -17.63 -3.94
C GLU A 46 6.57 -18.09 -4.82
N LYS A 47 5.57 -18.75 -4.23
CA LYS A 47 4.42 -19.30 -4.95
C LYS A 47 3.38 -18.24 -5.32
N TYR A 48 3.11 -17.31 -4.43
CA TYR A 48 2.02 -16.34 -4.57
C TYR A 48 2.51 -14.90 -4.78
N GLY A 49 3.80 -14.62 -4.55
CA GLY A 49 4.34 -13.26 -4.56
C GLY A 49 4.23 -12.59 -3.19
N ARG A 50 5.31 -11.94 -2.74
CA ARG A 50 5.42 -11.30 -1.42
C ARG A 50 4.26 -10.34 -1.09
N GLY A 51 3.77 -9.58 -2.07
CA GLY A 51 2.62 -8.69 -1.87
C GLY A 51 1.34 -9.43 -1.47
N LEU A 52 1.04 -10.54 -2.12
CA LEU A 52 -0.17 -11.35 -1.84
C LEU A 52 -0.09 -12.15 -0.53
N CYS A 53 1.09 -12.20 0.10
CA CYS A 53 1.28 -12.79 1.42
C CYS A 53 1.10 -11.78 2.58
N LEU A 54 0.89 -10.49 2.28
CA LEU A 54 0.52 -9.48 3.27
C LEU A 54 -0.97 -9.58 3.61
N LEU A 55 -1.35 -10.71 4.19
CA LEU A 55 -2.74 -11.03 4.48
C LEU A 55 -3.13 -10.52 5.87
N PRO A 56 -4.37 -10.00 6.03
CA PRO A 56 -4.82 -9.52 7.32
C PRO A 56 -5.00 -10.67 8.32
N THR A 57 -5.04 -10.36 9.61
CA THR A 57 -5.06 -11.40 10.65
C THR A 57 -6.34 -12.21 10.57
N GLY A 58 -6.23 -13.52 10.81
CA GLY A 58 -7.38 -14.43 10.84
C GLY A 58 -8.06 -14.63 9.48
N TRP A 59 -7.41 -14.28 8.37
CA TRP A 59 -7.94 -14.46 7.01
C TRP A 59 -8.34 -15.91 6.70
N GLU A 60 -7.60 -16.89 7.20
CA GLU A 60 -7.83 -18.29 6.83
C GLU A 60 -9.14 -18.86 7.41
N GLU A 61 -9.50 -18.43 8.62
CA GLU A 61 -10.61 -18.98 9.43
C GLU A 61 -11.68 -17.95 9.81
N LEU A 62 -11.53 -16.66 9.45
CA LEU A 62 -12.38 -15.55 9.92
C LEU A 62 -12.45 -15.43 11.45
N SER A 63 -11.34 -15.70 12.14
CA SER A 63 -11.31 -15.83 13.61
C SER A 63 -10.96 -14.55 14.38
N ALA A 64 -10.39 -13.55 13.69
CA ALA A 64 -9.79 -12.37 14.34
C ALA A 64 -10.73 -11.15 14.47
N GLY A 65 -11.93 -11.17 13.91
CA GLY A 65 -12.90 -10.05 14.01
C GLY A 65 -12.38 -8.71 13.49
N GLU A 66 -11.44 -8.72 12.55
CA GLU A 66 -10.81 -7.50 12.03
C GLU A 66 -11.75 -6.66 11.17
N HIS A 67 -11.42 -5.38 11.00
CA HIS A 67 -12.26 -4.41 10.27
C HIS A 67 -12.63 -4.89 8.86
N TRP A 68 -11.66 -5.44 8.11
CA TRP A 68 -11.91 -5.96 6.76
C TRP A 68 -12.99 -7.06 6.73
N GLN A 69 -13.11 -7.86 7.81
CA GLN A 69 -14.11 -8.92 7.89
C GLN A 69 -15.52 -8.33 7.91
N THR A 70 -15.71 -7.11 8.45
CA THR A 70 -17.02 -6.43 8.48
C THR A 70 -17.55 -6.12 7.07
N HIS A 71 -16.67 -6.03 6.07
CA HIS A 71 -17.04 -5.81 4.68
C HIS A 71 -17.37 -7.10 3.92
N LEU A 72 -17.16 -8.29 4.52
CA LEU A 72 -17.62 -9.55 3.96
C LEU A 72 -19.14 -9.67 4.10
N SER A 73 -19.85 -9.87 2.99
CA SER A 73 -21.28 -10.16 3.00
C SER A 73 -21.57 -11.53 3.62
N ASP A 74 -22.78 -11.69 4.19
CA ASP A 74 -23.19 -12.95 4.81
C ASP A 74 -23.06 -14.18 3.90
N PRO A 75 -23.45 -14.13 2.60
CA PRO A 75 -23.24 -15.27 1.70
C PRO A 75 -21.77 -15.62 1.52
N LEU A 76 -20.89 -14.62 1.48
CA LEU A 76 -19.47 -14.82 1.27
C LEU A 76 -18.79 -15.40 2.53
N ARG A 77 -19.24 -14.99 3.73
CA ARG A 77 -18.84 -15.61 5.00
C ARG A 77 -19.31 -17.06 5.10
N GLN A 78 -20.54 -17.36 4.69
CA GLN A 78 -21.08 -18.71 4.69
C GLN A 78 -20.32 -19.65 3.74
N LEU A 79 -19.89 -19.15 2.58
CA LEU A 79 -19.11 -19.89 1.61
C LEU A 79 -17.62 -19.99 1.97
N TRP A 80 -17.14 -19.24 2.98
CA TRP A 80 -15.72 -19.19 3.33
C TRP A 80 -15.07 -20.57 3.53
N PRO A 81 -15.70 -21.54 4.23
CA PRO A 81 -15.12 -22.87 4.40
C PRO A 81 -14.97 -23.66 3.08
N SER A 82 -15.73 -23.30 2.05
CA SER A 82 -15.70 -23.96 0.73
C SER A 82 -14.67 -23.39 -0.23
N PHE A 83 -14.13 -22.20 0.04
CA PHE A 83 -13.13 -21.57 -0.81
C PHE A 83 -11.76 -22.23 -0.64
N SER A 84 -11.03 -22.30 -1.76
CA SER A 84 -9.62 -22.67 -1.73
C SER A 84 -8.82 -21.64 -0.96
N ARG A 85 -7.62 -22.03 -0.51
CA ARG A 85 -6.69 -21.12 0.16
C ARG A 85 -6.43 -19.88 -0.70
N GLU A 86 -6.18 -20.07 -1.99
CA GLU A 86 -5.91 -18.99 -2.94
C GLU A 86 -7.10 -18.03 -3.10
N GLN A 87 -8.33 -18.56 -3.14
CA GLN A 87 -9.53 -17.75 -3.20
C GLN A 87 -9.68 -16.92 -1.93
N LYS A 88 -9.46 -17.52 -0.75
CA LYS A 88 -9.45 -16.81 0.53
C LYS A 88 -8.39 -15.71 0.57
N MET A 89 -7.16 -16.01 0.10
CA MET A 89 -6.06 -15.04 0.04
C MET A 89 -6.44 -13.84 -0.82
N ALA A 90 -6.91 -14.08 -2.06
CA ALA A 90 -7.27 -13.02 -2.99
C ALA A 90 -8.40 -12.13 -2.43
N ILE A 91 -9.42 -12.73 -1.82
CA ILE A 91 -10.54 -11.99 -1.23
C ILE A 91 -10.08 -11.17 -0.01
N ALA A 92 -9.35 -11.80 0.92
CA ALA A 92 -8.91 -11.15 2.15
C ALA A 92 -7.95 -9.97 1.86
N TYR A 93 -6.99 -10.17 0.95
CA TYR A 93 -6.07 -9.11 0.51
C TYR A 93 -6.84 -7.93 -0.08
N THR A 94 -7.71 -8.18 -1.07
CA THR A 94 -8.44 -7.13 -1.79
C THR A 94 -9.35 -6.33 -0.86
N ILE A 95 -10.07 -7.01 0.04
CA ILE A 95 -10.98 -6.34 0.96
C ILE A 95 -10.21 -5.56 2.03
N SER A 96 -9.06 -6.07 2.49
CA SER A 96 -8.20 -5.33 3.43
C SER A 96 -7.70 -4.02 2.82
N GLU A 97 -7.10 -4.07 1.62
CA GLU A 97 -6.61 -2.87 0.92
C GLU A 97 -7.72 -1.84 0.73
N LEU A 98 -8.89 -2.26 0.23
CA LEU A 98 -10.02 -1.34 0.04
C LEU A 98 -10.54 -0.77 1.38
N SER A 99 -10.52 -1.57 2.45
CA SER A 99 -10.93 -1.11 3.77
C SER A 99 -9.98 -0.04 4.32
N ASP A 100 -8.68 -0.23 4.11
CA ASP A 100 -7.64 0.71 4.53
C ASP A 100 -7.70 2.00 3.71
N GLU A 101 -7.91 1.90 2.38
CA GLU A 101 -8.14 3.06 1.50
C GLU A 101 -9.37 3.87 1.92
N LEU A 102 -10.51 3.21 2.15
CA LEU A 102 -11.74 3.87 2.60
C LEU A 102 -11.56 4.56 3.96
N THR A 103 -10.84 3.90 4.87
CA THR A 103 -10.52 4.45 6.18
C THR A 103 -9.64 5.70 6.04
N ASN A 104 -8.61 5.65 5.19
CA ASN A 104 -7.73 6.80 4.94
C ASN A 104 -8.51 7.99 4.34
N ILE A 105 -9.36 7.74 3.34
CA ILE A 105 -10.22 8.78 2.74
C ILE A 105 -11.13 9.44 3.78
N ALA A 106 -11.70 8.67 4.71
CA ALA A 106 -12.56 9.20 5.77
C ALA A 106 -11.77 10.10 6.74
N TYR A 107 -10.53 9.71 7.10
CA TYR A 107 -9.66 10.53 7.93
C TYR A 107 -9.24 11.83 7.25
N GLU A 108 -8.88 11.76 5.96
CA GLU A 108 -8.46 12.95 5.20
C GLU A 108 -9.59 13.96 5.01
N HIS A 109 -10.84 13.52 4.79
CA HIS A 109 -12.00 14.41 4.71
C HIS A 109 -12.42 15.04 6.04
N SER A 110 -11.95 14.49 7.17
CA SER A 110 -12.28 14.97 8.52
C SER A 110 -11.28 16.02 9.04
N ARG A 111 -10.28 16.40 8.24
CA ARG A 111 -9.26 17.43 8.53
C ARG A 111 -9.52 18.71 7.74
#